data_AF-A0A8T4JCY1-F1
#
_entry.id   AF-A0A8T4JCY1-F1
#
_cell.length_a   1.000
_cell.length_b   1.000
_cell.length_c   1.000
_cell.angle_alpha   90.00
_cell.angle_beta   90.00
_cell.angle_gamma   90.00
#
_symmetry.space_group_name_H-M   'P 1'
#
loop_
_entity.id
_entity.type
_entity.pdbx_description
1 polymer ?
#
loop_
_entity_poly.entity_id
_entity_poly.type
_entity_poly.pdbx_seq_one_letter_code
_entity_poly.pdbx_strand_id
1 'polypeptide(L)'
;HGTRIELDLEGSYQKGQQSVDEYIKETAVTNPHVTLIYVNPKAEQFVFARATNKKPVEAKEIKPHPYGVELGVLMKMLQDTDKKTLQQFFQTEFSRVSPAVAKEICANARLQTKDKPKRMGRDQTEALINGIKEAKIMAPPTDCLSPIGAELLEKGLKKEINAEFYIAVTRSPVVYKGNPFQVEVALAWGGDQPGDKQAKLMRFANRVPLLYQQGACGTTKAVTSTKWKSYGMQQSNGNLPLGPLTIAVHIASVWVPFTSESKEAIAHYEDILKEIRLALQEAGRELGKYVAKKQRVKHEIKKRSYIQKYIPKLAEATATILKLGKEDVAIMEAKLEKMLEKQRGKLDTMEFDPSKNVEFDAEHAKIGKKE
;
A
#
# COMPACT_ATOMS: atom_id res chain seq x y z
N HIS A 1 6.69 -30.73 12.61
CA HIS A 1 8.00 -30.23 13.06
C HIS A 1 7.91 -28.71 13.17
N GLY A 2 8.55 -28.10 14.16
CA GLY A 2 8.49 -26.66 14.41
C GLY A 2 9.48 -26.27 15.51
N THR A 3 9.51 -24.99 15.85
CA THR A 3 10.42 -24.43 16.86
C THR A 3 9.62 -23.59 17.83
N ARG A 4 9.81 -23.80 19.14
CA ARG A 4 9.24 -22.98 20.21
C ARG A 4 10.36 -22.15 20.82
N ILE A 5 10.11 -20.86 21.00
CA ILE A 5 11.03 -19.92 21.65
C ILE A 5 10.27 -19.30 22.82
N GLU A 6 10.89 -19.31 23.99
CA GLU A 6 10.37 -18.71 25.21
C GLU A 6 11.40 -17.74 25.76
N LEU A 7 10.95 -16.55 26.13
CA LEU A 7 11.79 -15.46 26.60
C LEU A 7 11.03 -14.72 27.71
N ASP A 8 11.68 -14.57 28.85
CA ASP A 8 11.20 -13.72 29.94
C ASP A 8 11.83 -12.34 29.80
N LEU A 9 10.99 -11.31 29.65
CA LEU A 9 11.40 -9.94 29.44
C LEU A 9 10.57 -9.01 30.33
N GLU A 10 11.20 -7.96 30.86
CA GLU A 10 10.50 -6.88 31.54
C GLU A 10 9.88 -5.93 30.51
N GLY A 11 8.57 -5.70 30.59
CA GLY A 11 7.86 -4.87 29.62
C GLY A 11 6.45 -4.49 30.06
N SER A 12 5.86 -3.51 29.37
CA SER A 12 4.49 -3.05 29.62
C SER A 12 3.61 -3.33 28.41
N TYR A 13 2.46 -3.97 28.66
CA TYR A 13 1.46 -4.23 27.62
C TYR A 13 0.56 -3.02 27.42
N GLN A 14 0.68 -2.36 26.27
CA GLN A 14 -0.10 -1.18 25.91
C GLN A 14 -1.08 -1.50 24.76
N LYS A 15 -2.31 -0.98 24.83
CA LYS A 15 -3.31 -1.04 23.74
C LYS A 15 -3.30 0.25 22.93
N GLY A 16 -3.63 0.16 21.63
CA GLY A 16 -3.74 1.29 20.71
C GLY A 16 -3.10 1.03 19.35
N GLN A 17 -2.91 2.08 18.54
CA GLN A 17 -2.35 1.94 17.18
C GLN A 17 -0.87 1.51 17.15
N GLN A 18 -0.15 1.71 18.24
CA GLN A 18 1.25 1.34 18.40
C GLN A 18 1.41 0.15 19.37
N SER A 19 0.45 -0.78 19.32
CA SER A 19 0.42 -1.95 20.19
C SER A 19 0.84 -3.22 19.49
N VAL A 20 1.19 -4.24 20.27
CA VAL A 20 1.42 -5.61 19.79
C VAL A 20 0.17 -6.14 19.07
N ASP A 21 -1.02 -5.81 19.58
CA ASP A 21 -2.28 -6.25 18.98
C ASP A 21 -2.42 -5.71 17.54
N GLU A 22 -2.13 -4.43 17.33
CA GLU A 22 -2.16 -3.81 15.99
C GLU A 22 -1.08 -4.41 15.10
N TYR A 23 0.13 -4.67 15.63
CA TYR A 23 1.21 -5.31 14.87
C TYR A 23 0.81 -6.67 14.32
N ILE A 24 0.22 -7.53 15.16
CA ILE A 24 -0.24 -8.87 14.75
C ILE A 24 -1.38 -8.74 13.73
N LYS A 25 -2.30 -7.80 13.93
CA LYS A 25 -3.40 -7.53 13.01
C LYS A 25 -2.90 -7.08 11.63
N GLU A 26 -2.00 -6.10 11.58
CA GLU A 26 -1.41 -5.65 10.30
C GLU A 26 -0.58 -6.75 9.64
N THR A 27 0.08 -7.60 10.43
CA THR A 27 0.82 -8.77 9.92
C THR A 27 -0.11 -9.80 9.28
N ALA A 28 -1.31 -9.98 9.81
CA ALA A 28 -2.33 -10.86 9.21
C ALA A 28 -2.80 -10.34 7.83
N VAL A 29 -2.85 -9.01 7.64
CA VAL A 29 -3.19 -8.38 6.35
C VAL A 29 -2.13 -8.68 5.28
N THR A 30 -0.85 -8.55 5.62
CA THR A 30 0.25 -8.78 4.65
C THR A 30 0.56 -10.24 4.40
N ASN A 31 0.17 -11.13 5.32
CA ASN A 31 0.43 -12.56 5.25
C ASN A 31 -0.87 -13.38 5.24
N PRO A 32 -1.73 -13.25 4.21
CA PRO A 32 -3.03 -13.92 4.14
C PRO A 32 -2.94 -15.45 4.04
N HIS A 33 -1.74 -16.00 3.89
CA HIS A 33 -1.48 -17.44 3.79
C HIS A 33 -1.19 -18.09 5.15
N VAL A 34 -1.04 -17.30 6.22
CA VAL A 34 -0.69 -17.77 7.56
C VAL A 34 -1.94 -17.76 8.45
N THR A 35 -2.00 -18.72 9.38
CA THR A 35 -2.94 -18.68 10.51
C THR A 35 -2.17 -18.24 11.75
N LEU A 36 -2.54 -17.11 12.35
CA LEU A 36 -1.90 -16.58 13.56
C LEU A 36 -2.84 -16.78 14.74
N ILE A 37 -2.34 -17.44 15.79
CA ILE A 37 -3.03 -17.56 17.08
C ILE A 37 -2.24 -16.73 18.08
N TYR A 38 -2.87 -15.68 18.59
CA TYR A 38 -2.26 -14.74 19.52
C TYR A 38 -3.06 -14.73 20.81
N VAL A 39 -2.39 -14.99 21.93
CA VAL A 39 -2.96 -14.86 23.27
C VAL A 39 -2.25 -13.70 23.94
N ASN A 40 -3.00 -12.67 24.33
CA ASN A 40 -2.41 -11.51 24.97
C ASN A 40 -2.18 -11.76 26.49
N PRO A 41 -1.49 -10.85 27.20
CA PRO A 41 -1.27 -10.98 28.65
C PRO A 41 -2.54 -10.99 29.51
N LYS A 42 -3.70 -10.64 28.94
CA LYS A 42 -5.02 -10.71 29.61
C LYS A 42 -5.75 -12.03 29.35
N ALA A 43 -5.08 -13.02 28.75
CA ALA A 43 -5.64 -14.30 28.33
C ALA A 43 -6.77 -14.18 27.29
N GLU A 44 -6.84 -13.08 26.54
CA GLU A 44 -7.71 -12.94 25.38
C GLU A 44 -7.03 -13.63 24.18
N GLN A 45 -7.71 -14.61 23.59
CA GLN A 45 -7.21 -15.35 22.43
C GLN A 45 -7.83 -14.82 21.13
N PHE A 46 -6.98 -14.55 20.15
CA PHE A 46 -7.34 -14.10 18.82
C PHE A 46 -6.82 -15.09 17.78
N VAL A 47 -7.66 -15.47 16.81
CA VAL A 47 -7.33 -16.48 15.80
C VAL A 47 -7.51 -15.91 14.41
N PHE A 48 -6.44 -15.35 13.86
CA PHE A 48 -6.43 -14.84 12.50
C PHE A 48 -6.29 -16.01 11.51
N ALA A 49 -7.43 -16.55 11.06
CA ALA A 49 -7.45 -17.61 10.04
C ALA A 49 -6.80 -17.18 8.71
N ARG A 50 -6.19 -18.13 8.01
CA ARG A 50 -5.63 -17.87 6.67
C ARG A 50 -6.76 -17.60 5.66
N ALA A 51 -6.55 -16.68 4.74
CA ALA A 51 -7.46 -16.42 3.61
C ALA A 51 -7.08 -17.18 2.33
N THR A 52 -5.84 -17.69 2.23
CA THR A 52 -5.38 -18.45 1.07
C THR A 52 -4.46 -19.60 1.48
N ASN A 53 -4.42 -20.65 0.65
CA ASN A 53 -3.41 -21.71 0.74
C ASN A 53 -2.23 -21.48 -0.22
N LYS A 54 -2.30 -20.46 -1.08
CA LYS A 54 -1.23 -20.12 -2.02
C LYS A 54 -0.07 -19.50 -1.24
N LYS A 55 1.06 -20.21 -1.20
CA LYS A 55 2.29 -19.69 -0.62
C LYS A 55 2.85 -18.56 -1.49
N PRO A 56 3.51 -17.56 -0.89
CA PRO A 56 4.21 -16.56 -1.65
C PRO A 56 5.41 -17.14 -2.41
N VAL A 57 5.83 -16.48 -3.48
CA VAL A 57 7.00 -16.89 -4.26
C VAL A 57 8.25 -16.73 -3.38
N GLU A 58 9.11 -17.73 -3.36
CA GLU A 58 10.37 -17.65 -2.61
C GLU A 58 11.31 -16.65 -3.27
N ALA A 59 11.86 -15.74 -2.47
CA ALA A 59 12.85 -14.78 -2.94
C ALA A 59 14.15 -15.52 -3.27
N LYS A 60 14.76 -15.20 -4.41
CA LYS A 60 16.07 -15.71 -4.78
C LYS A 60 17.16 -14.77 -4.30
N GLU A 61 18.22 -15.35 -3.76
CA GLU A 61 19.42 -14.59 -3.42
C GLU A 61 20.07 -14.02 -4.69
N ILE A 62 20.47 -12.75 -4.63
CA ILE A 62 21.18 -12.09 -5.70
C ILE A 62 22.43 -11.41 -5.18
N LYS A 63 23.43 -11.31 -6.06
CA LYS A 63 24.65 -10.56 -5.80
C LYS A 63 24.38 -9.06 -5.83
N PRO A 64 25.12 -8.27 -5.03
CA PRO A 64 24.97 -6.83 -5.01
C PRO A 64 25.19 -6.25 -6.40
N HIS A 65 24.43 -5.21 -6.72
CA HIS A 65 24.63 -4.43 -7.94
C HIS A 65 25.68 -3.34 -7.70
N PRO A 66 26.60 -3.05 -8.63
CA PRO A 66 27.68 -2.08 -8.42
C PRO A 66 27.18 -0.69 -7.99
N TYR A 67 26.10 -0.19 -8.58
CA TYR A 67 25.51 1.11 -8.21
C TYR A 67 25.01 1.21 -6.76
N GLY A 68 24.81 0.08 -6.07
CA GLY A 68 24.28 0.06 -4.70
C GLY A 68 25.33 -0.10 -3.62
N VAL A 69 26.61 -0.21 -3.99
CA VAL A 69 27.69 -0.45 -3.03
C VAL A 69 28.37 0.86 -2.65
N GLU A 70 28.51 1.07 -1.34
CA GLU A 70 29.21 2.21 -0.75
C GLU A 70 30.69 1.92 -0.50
N LEU A 71 31.49 2.96 -0.24
CA LEU A 71 32.95 2.87 -0.07
C LEU A 71 33.37 1.80 0.94
N GLY A 72 32.80 1.82 2.14
CA GLY A 72 33.16 0.86 3.19
C GLY A 72 32.85 -0.59 2.81
N VAL A 73 31.70 -0.82 2.17
CA VAL A 73 31.30 -2.15 1.70
C VAL A 73 32.21 -2.61 0.57
N LEU A 74 32.53 -1.74 -0.40
CA LEU A 74 33.43 -2.07 -1.49
C LEU A 74 34.83 -2.40 -0.99
N MET A 75 35.37 -1.63 -0.04
CA MET A 75 36.67 -1.91 0.60
C MET A 75 36.67 -3.29 1.26
N LYS A 76 35.60 -3.61 2.01
CA LYS A 76 35.45 -4.92 2.65
C LYS A 76 35.38 -6.05 1.61
N MET A 77 34.59 -5.89 0.56
CA MET A 77 34.50 -6.86 -0.54
C MET A 77 35.85 -7.08 -1.24
N LEU A 78 36.63 -6.02 -1.47
CA LEU A 78 37.96 -6.09 -2.06
C LEU A 78 38.97 -6.84 -1.18
N GLN A 79 38.82 -6.79 0.14
CA GLN A 79 39.65 -7.51 1.11
C GLN A 79 39.23 -8.99 1.23
N ASP A 80 37.93 -9.25 1.25
CA ASP A 80 37.34 -10.58 1.48
C ASP A 80 37.38 -11.47 0.23
N THR A 81 37.38 -10.90 -0.97
CA THR A 81 37.34 -11.68 -2.22
C THR A 81 38.57 -12.58 -2.43
N ASP A 82 38.35 -13.77 -3.00
CA ASP A 82 39.42 -14.68 -3.39
C ASP A 82 40.00 -14.38 -4.79
N LYS A 83 39.45 -13.39 -5.51
CA LYS A 83 39.86 -13.10 -6.89
C LYS A 83 41.18 -12.35 -6.94
N LYS A 84 42.03 -12.74 -7.89
CA LYS A 84 43.39 -12.19 -8.04
C LYS A 84 43.45 -10.91 -8.87
N THR A 85 42.39 -10.61 -9.63
CA THR A 85 42.33 -9.47 -10.56
C THR A 85 41.03 -8.70 -10.38
N LEU A 86 41.06 -7.37 -10.56
CA LEU A 86 39.87 -6.51 -10.51
C LEU A 86 38.81 -6.95 -11.52
N GLN A 87 39.23 -7.36 -12.72
CA GLN A 87 38.29 -7.82 -13.74
C GLN A 87 37.51 -9.08 -13.28
N GLN A 88 38.16 -10.03 -12.61
CA GLN A 88 37.47 -11.23 -12.08
C GLN A 88 36.61 -10.91 -10.86
N PHE A 89 37.07 -9.99 -10.01
CA PHE A 89 36.32 -9.50 -8.86
C PHE A 89 34.97 -8.92 -9.30
N PHE A 90 34.99 -7.97 -10.24
CA PHE A 90 33.75 -7.33 -10.69
C PHE A 90 32.77 -8.30 -11.34
N GLN A 91 33.25 -9.26 -12.12
CA GLN A 91 32.38 -10.26 -12.76
C GLN A 91 31.81 -11.29 -11.78
N THR A 92 32.53 -11.60 -10.70
CA THR A 92 32.13 -12.68 -9.79
C THR A 92 31.34 -12.15 -8.61
N GLU A 93 31.70 -11.02 -8.03
CA GLU A 93 31.08 -10.53 -6.79
C GLU A 93 29.83 -9.68 -7.05
N PHE A 94 29.65 -9.17 -8.27
CA PHE A 94 28.53 -8.28 -8.61
C PHE A 94 27.58 -8.91 -9.62
N SER A 95 26.32 -8.52 -9.54
CA SER A 95 25.33 -8.84 -10.57
C SER A 95 25.50 -7.92 -11.79
N ARG A 96 25.20 -8.45 -12.98
CA ARG A 96 25.12 -7.70 -14.25
C ARG A 96 26.42 -7.03 -14.73
N VAL A 97 27.58 -7.50 -14.27
CA VAL A 97 28.89 -7.02 -14.76
C VAL A 97 29.51 -8.03 -15.72
N SER A 98 29.62 -7.64 -16.99
CA SER A 98 30.31 -8.42 -18.03
C SER A 98 31.81 -8.11 -18.07
N PRO A 99 32.64 -8.93 -18.75
CA PRO A 99 34.06 -8.61 -18.96
C PRO A 99 34.30 -7.24 -19.59
N ALA A 100 33.40 -6.78 -20.47
CA ALA A 100 33.50 -5.48 -21.13
C ALA A 100 33.21 -4.34 -20.14
N VAL A 101 32.16 -4.46 -19.34
CA VAL A 101 31.80 -3.48 -18.31
C VAL A 101 32.89 -3.40 -17.23
N ALA A 102 33.45 -4.54 -16.81
CA ALA A 102 34.56 -4.55 -15.85
C ALA A 102 35.79 -3.80 -16.39
N LYS A 103 36.09 -3.93 -17.69
CA LYS A 103 37.16 -3.16 -18.34
C LYS A 103 36.86 -1.66 -18.38
N GLU A 104 35.63 -1.29 -18.68
CA GLU A 104 35.15 0.10 -18.69
C GLU A 104 35.27 0.74 -17.31
N ILE A 105 34.81 0.06 -16.24
CA ILE A 105 34.94 0.53 -14.86
C ILE A 105 36.40 0.77 -14.48
N CYS A 106 37.29 -0.18 -14.79
CA CYS A 106 38.72 -0.02 -14.52
C CYS A 106 39.33 1.13 -15.33
N ALA A 107 38.95 1.29 -16.59
CA ALA A 107 39.44 2.38 -17.45
C ALA A 107 39.02 3.76 -16.92
N ASN A 108 37.75 3.92 -16.53
CA ASN A 108 37.23 5.17 -15.94
C ASN A 108 37.93 5.49 -14.61
N ALA A 109 38.21 4.46 -13.80
CA ALA A 109 38.95 4.59 -12.56
C ALA A 109 40.47 4.78 -12.73
N ARG A 110 40.99 4.74 -13.98
CA ARG A 110 42.43 4.78 -14.29
C ARG A 110 43.25 3.68 -13.62
N LEU A 111 42.64 2.50 -13.47
CA LEU A 111 43.25 1.30 -12.89
C LEU A 111 43.40 0.19 -13.93
N GLN A 112 44.34 -0.72 -13.70
CA GLN A 112 44.51 -1.87 -14.59
C GLN A 112 43.59 -3.01 -14.18
N THR A 113 43.05 -3.71 -15.18
CA THR A 113 42.18 -4.89 -14.97
C THR A 113 42.87 -6.01 -14.19
N LYS A 114 44.20 -6.07 -14.25
CA LYS A 114 45.06 -7.07 -13.59
C LYS A 114 45.46 -6.66 -12.17
N ASP A 115 45.13 -5.44 -11.73
CA ASP A 115 45.43 -4.99 -10.38
C ASP A 115 44.78 -5.91 -9.35
N LYS A 116 45.46 -6.06 -8.20
CA LYS A 116 45.05 -7.00 -7.15
C LYS A 116 44.02 -6.34 -6.23
N PRO A 117 42.79 -6.90 -6.09
CA PRO A 117 41.74 -6.35 -5.23
C PRO A 117 42.22 -6.04 -3.80
N LYS A 118 42.91 -6.99 -3.16
CA LYS A 118 43.38 -6.88 -1.76
C LYS A 118 44.43 -5.80 -1.51
N ARG A 119 45.04 -5.22 -2.56
CA ARG A 119 46.06 -4.16 -2.44
C ARG A 119 45.48 -2.76 -2.63
N MET A 120 44.18 -2.64 -2.89
CA MET A 120 43.55 -1.36 -3.16
C MET A 120 43.48 -0.51 -1.89
N GLY A 121 44.05 0.69 -1.96
CA GLY A 121 43.90 1.71 -0.93
C GLY A 121 42.53 2.40 -0.98
N ARG A 122 42.30 3.32 -0.04
CA ARG A 122 41.05 4.11 0.02
C ARG A 122 40.84 4.94 -1.24
N ASP A 123 41.86 5.68 -1.68
CA ASP A 123 41.76 6.59 -2.85
C ASP A 123 41.49 5.83 -4.15
N GLN A 124 42.10 4.65 -4.31
CA GLN A 124 41.85 3.76 -5.45
C GLN A 124 40.42 3.21 -5.41
N THR A 125 39.90 2.89 -4.22
CA THR A 125 38.52 2.41 -4.07
C THR A 125 37.51 3.51 -4.34
N GLU A 126 37.80 4.76 -3.97
CA GLU A 126 36.99 5.92 -4.32
C GLU A 126 36.99 6.17 -5.84
N ALA A 127 38.15 6.04 -6.49
CA ALA A 127 38.25 6.08 -7.95
C ALA A 127 37.40 4.98 -8.62
N LEU A 128 37.38 3.75 -8.07
CA LEU A 128 36.51 2.67 -8.54
C LEU A 128 35.03 3.01 -8.42
N ILE A 129 34.59 3.62 -7.32
CA ILE A 129 33.19 4.03 -7.15
C ILE A 129 32.77 5.07 -8.20
N ASN A 130 33.64 6.04 -8.47
CA ASN A 130 33.36 7.03 -9.50
C ASN A 130 33.34 6.38 -10.89
N GLY A 131 34.27 5.45 -11.17
CA GLY A 131 34.27 4.67 -12.40
C GLY A 131 33.01 3.80 -12.57
N ILE A 132 32.47 3.25 -11.48
CA ILE A 132 31.20 2.52 -11.48
C ILE A 132 30.04 3.43 -11.87
N LYS A 133 29.96 4.65 -11.31
CA LYS A 133 28.88 5.60 -11.60
C LYS A 133 28.86 6.06 -13.06
N GLU A 134 30.03 6.16 -13.69
CA GLU A 134 30.17 6.55 -15.09
C GLU A 134 29.87 5.40 -16.07
N ALA A 135 30.19 4.17 -15.67
CA ALA A 135 29.95 2.99 -16.51
C ALA A 135 28.46 2.73 -16.71
N LYS A 136 28.06 2.29 -17.91
CA LYS A 136 26.67 1.91 -18.22
C LYS A 136 26.42 0.44 -17.90
N ILE A 137 25.81 0.17 -16.75
CA ILE A 137 25.55 -1.18 -16.25
C ILE A 137 24.07 -1.53 -16.41
N MET A 138 23.79 -2.76 -16.84
CA MET A 138 22.42 -3.27 -16.97
C MET A 138 21.73 -3.34 -15.60
N ALA A 139 20.44 -3.00 -15.55
CA ALA A 139 19.66 -3.05 -14.33
C ALA A 139 19.70 -4.43 -13.64
N PRO A 140 19.69 -4.49 -12.30
CA PRO A 140 19.69 -5.72 -11.53
C PRO A 140 18.47 -6.60 -11.87
N PRO A 141 18.59 -7.93 -11.69
CA PRO A 141 17.46 -8.82 -11.86
C PRO A 141 16.37 -8.54 -10.80
N THR A 142 15.11 -8.64 -11.21
CA THR A 142 13.93 -8.31 -10.38
C THR A 142 13.26 -9.55 -9.77
N ASP A 143 13.72 -10.76 -10.10
CA ASP A 143 13.22 -12.04 -9.60
C ASP A 143 13.63 -12.34 -8.15
N CYS A 144 14.46 -11.47 -7.56
CA CYS A 144 14.80 -11.49 -6.13
C CYS A 144 13.67 -10.97 -5.23
N LEU A 145 12.64 -10.32 -5.79
CA LEU A 145 11.55 -9.74 -5.02
C LEU A 145 10.43 -10.76 -4.77
N SER A 146 9.85 -10.70 -3.58
CA SER A 146 8.68 -11.48 -3.19
C SER A 146 7.55 -10.52 -2.77
N PRO A 147 6.84 -9.91 -3.74
CA PRO A 147 5.69 -9.05 -3.43
C PRO A 147 4.55 -9.87 -2.80
N ILE A 148 3.54 -9.18 -2.25
CA ILE A 148 2.32 -9.82 -1.75
C ILE A 148 1.41 -10.16 -2.94
N GLY A 149 1.28 -9.23 -3.89
CA GLY A 149 0.36 -9.29 -5.02
C GLY A 149 -0.97 -8.60 -4.72
N ALA A 150 -1.50 -7.88 -5.71
CA ALA A 150 -2.72 -7.07 -5.58
C ALA A 150 -3.91 -7.89 -5.04
N GLU A 151 -4.17 -9.06 -5.62
CA GLU A 151 -5.28 -9.92 -5.20
C GLU A 151 -5.17 -10.37 -3.74
N LEU A 152 -3.96 -10.72 -3.29
CA LEU A 152 -3.73 -11.19 -1.93
C LEU A 152 -3.77 -10.03 -0.92
N LEU A 153 -3.26 -8.87 -1.30
CA LEU A 153 -3.33 -7.66 -0.48
C LEU A 153 -4.79 -7.17 -0.32
N GLU A 154 -5.58 -7.24 -1.39
CA GLU A 154 -7.02 -6.92 -1.33
C GLU A 154 -7.78 -7.88 -0.40
N LYS A 155 -7.52 -9.19 -0.50
CA LYS A 155 -8.10 -10.20 0.40
C LYS A 155 -7.72 -9.97 1.86
N GLY A 156 -6.45 -9.65 2.11
CA GLY A 156 -5.96 -9.31 3.46
C GLY A 156 -6.72 -8.11 4.04
N LEU A 157 -6.99 -7.09 3.24
CA LEU A 157 -7.76 -5.92 3.67
C LEU A 157 -9.24 -6.22 3.87
N LYS A 158 -9.88 -7.00 2.99
CA LYS A 158 -11.29 -7.40 3.12
C LYS A 158 -11.56 -8.14 4.43
N LYS A 159 -10.61 -8.97 4.86
CA LYS A 159 -10.71 -9.73 6.10
C LYS A 159 -10.74 -8.85 7.34
N GLU A 160 -9.88 -7.84 7.38
CA GLU A 160 -9.68 -7.03 8.59
C GLU A 160 -10.52 -5.76 8.65
N ILE A 161 -10.96 -5.25 7.49
CA ILE A 161 -11.66 -3.97 7.38
C ILE A 161 -12.93 -4.19 6.56
N ASN A 162 -14.10 -3.90 7.15
CA ASN A 162 -15.36 -3.89 6.42
C ASN A 162 -15.57 -2.55 5.73
N ALA A 163 -15.49 -2.55 4.41
CA ALA A 163 -15.57 -1.39 3.55
C ALA A 163 -16.45 -1.73 2.34
N GLU A 164 -16.91 -0.69 1.65
CA GLU A 164 -17.78 -0.87 0.47
C GLU A 164 -16.99 -1.13 -0.80
N PHE A 165 -15.78 -0.57 -0.87
CA PHE A 165 -14.96 -0.59 -2.06
C PHE A 165 -13.52 -0.92 -1.69
N TYR A 166 -12.92 -1.82 -2.45
CA TYR A 166 -11.53 -2.23 -2.32
C TYR A 166 -10.87 -2.16 -3.69
N ILE A 167 -9.61 -1.73 -3.70
CA ILE A 167 -8.75 -1.81 -4.88
C ILE A 167 -7.32 -2.03 -4.42
N ALA A 168 -6.61 -2.92 -5.10
CA ALA A 168 -5.18 -3.12 -4.91
C ALA A 168 -4.46 -3.02 -6.25
N VAL A 169 -3.27 -2.44 -6.23
CA VAL A 169 -2.41 -2.23 -7.40
C VAL A 169 -1.00 -2.69 -7.05
N THR A 170 -0.46 -3.61 -7.86
CA THR A 170 0.94 -4.02 -7.81
C THR A 170 1.64 -3.45 -9.03
N ARG A 171 2.58 -2.53 -8.81
CA ARG A 171 3.35 -1.90 -9.90
C ARG A 171 4.44 -2.84 -10.42
N SER A 172 4.99 -2.54 -11.58
CA SER A 172 6.19 -3.22 -12.06
C SER A 172 7.41 -2.87 -11.20
N PRO A 173 8.35 -3.80 -10.97
CA PRO A 173 9.57 -3.50 -10.23
C PRO A 173 10.41 -2.41 -10.90
N VAL A 174 10.99 -1.56 -10.07
CA VAL A 174 11.89 -0.46 -10.43
C VAL A 174 13.16 -0.55 -9.59
N VAL A 175 14.18 0.26 -9.88
CA VAL A 175 15.49 0.16 -9.22
C VAL A 175 15.86 1.52 -8.64
N TYR A 176 16.31 1.54 -7.39
CA TYR A 176 16.91 2.73 -6.76
C TYR A 176 18.31 2.38 -6.27
N LYS A 177 19.32 3.20 -6.59
CA LYS A 177 20.74 2.92 -6.21
C LYS A 177 21.14 1.44 -6.42
N GLY A 178 20.80 0.84 -7.56
CA GLY A 178 21.13 -0.57 -7.83
C GLY A 178 20.34 -1.62 -7.04
N ASN A 179 19.39 -1.23 -6.18
CA ASN A 179 18.51 -2.14 -5.46
C ASN A 179 17.14 -2.19 -6.15
N PRO A 180 16.70 -3.36 -6.64
CA PRO A 180 15.35 -3.52 -7.16
C PRO A 180 14.34 -3.41 -6.02
N PHE A 181 13.24 -2.73 -6.28
CA PHE A 181 12.10 -2.62 -5.38
C PHE A 181 10.79 -2.63 -6.16
N GLN A 182 9.72 -3.00 -5.49
CA GLN A 182 8.37 -3.03 -6.04
C GLN A 182 7.41 -2.42 -5.03
N VAL A 183 6.47 -1.61 -5.52
CA VAL A 183 5.48 -0.93 -4.69
C VAL A 183 4.11 -1.52 -4.95
N GLU A 184 3.38 -1.76 -3.88
CA GLU A 184 2.00 -2.20 -3.89
C GLU A 184 1.17 -1.26 -3.03
N VAL A 185 0.00 -0.88 -3.53
CA VAL A 185 -0.92 0.01 -2.84
C VAL A 185 -2.28 -0.62 -2.82
N ALA A 186 -2.96 -0.56 -1.69
CA ALA A 186 -4.36 -0.93 -1.63
C ALA A 186 -5.18 0.10 -0.84
N LEU A 187 -6.41 0.32 -1.28
CA LEU A 187 -7.35 1.27 -0.70
C LEU A 187 -8.63 0.54 -0.31
N ALA A 188 -9.15 0.84 0.88
CA ALA A 188 -10.44 0.38 1.36
C ALA A 188 -11.29 1.59 1.76
N TRP A 189 -12.43 1.79 1.09
CA TRP A 189 -13.27 3.00 1.26
C TRP A 189 -14.70 2.67 1.69
N GLY A 190 -15.23 3.48 2.62
CA GLY A 190 -16.58 3.36 3.16
C GLY A 190 -16.70 2.28 4.25
N GLY A 191 -17.92 1.81 4.46
CA GLY A 191 -18.27 0.80 5.47
C GLY A 191 -18.20 1.35 6.89
N ASP A 192 -17.68 0.53 7.82
CA ASP A 192 -17.66 0.83 9.27
C ASP A 192 -16.55 1.81 9.69
N GLN A 193 -15.89 2.43 8.70
CA GLN A 193 -14.80 3.36 8.93
C GLN A 193 -15.34 4.76 9.29
N PRO A 194 -14.66 5.50 10.19
CA PRO A 194 -15.08 6.85 10.57
C PRO A 194 -14.93 7.83 9.40
N GLY A 195 -16.01 8.54 9.06
CA GLY A 195 -16.04 9.49 7.94
C GLY A 195 -15.49 10.88 8.27
N ASP A 196 -15.33 11.19 9.55
CA ASP A 196 -14.90 12.47 10.11
C ASP A 196 -13.41 12.52 10.47
N LYS A 197 -12.74 11.36 10.51
CA LYS A 197 -11.33 11.24 10.88
C LYS A 197 -10.40 11.20 9.66
N GLN A 198 -9.11 11.42 9.93
CA GLN A 198 -8.07 11.19 8.94
C GLN A 198 -8.02 9.71 8.55
N ALA A 199 -7.70 9.46 7.28
CA ALA A 199 -7.54 8.12 6.73
C ALA A 199 -6.52 7.30 7.54
N LYS A 200 -6.81 6.02 7.75
CA LYS A 200 -5.86 5.09 8.38
C LYS A 200 -4.76 4.76 7.37
N LEU A 201 -3.50 5.03 7.70
CA LEU A 201 -2.36 4.68 6.85
C LEU A 201 -1.62 3.47 7.43
N MET A 202 -1.67 2.35 6.71
CA MET A 202 -0.91 1.14 7.00
C MET A 202 0.34 1.13 6.12
N ARG A 203 1.51 0.97 6.73
CA ARG A 203 2.81 1.04 6.04
C ARG A 203 3.52 -0.29 6.20
N PHE A 204 3.97 -0.85 5.09
CA PHE A 204 4.62 -2.16 5.08
C PHE A 204 5.95 -2.10 4.34
N ALA A 205 6.95 -2.79 4.88
CA ALA A 205 8.23 -3.02 4.23
C ALA A 205 8.54 -4.52 4.31
N ASN A 206 8.75 -5.19 3.18
CA ASN A 206 9.01 -6.62 3.11
C ASN A 206 8.02 -7.46 3.96
N ARG A 207 6.72 -7.18 3.82
CA ARG A 207 5.60 -7.75 4.61
C ARG A 207 5.58 -7.45 6.12
N VAL A 208 6.51 -6.65 6.62
CA VAL A 208 6.57 -6.21 8.02
C VAL A 208 5.80 -4.90 8.18
N PRO A 209 4.85 -4.79 9.11
CA PRO A 209 4.18 -3.53 9.42
C PRO A 209 5.10 -2.55 10.14
N LEU A 210 4.97 -1.28 9.78
CA LEU A 210 5.72 -0.16 10.37
C LEU A 210 4.73 0.71 11.17
N LEU A 211 4.73 0.58 12.49
CA LEU A 211 3.75 1.26 13.35
C LEU A 211 4.24 2.61 13.89
N TYR A 212 5.56 2.78 14.06
CA TYR A 212 6.12 3.97 14.69
C TYR A 212 6.68 4.98 13.67
N GLN A 213 6.94 6.21 14.13
CA GLN A 213 7.61 7.25 13.36
C GLN A 213 6.96 7.59 12.00
N GLN A 214 5.61 7.57 11.95
CA GLN A 214 4.86 7.87 10.73
C GLN A 214 5.26 9.21 10.09
N GLY A 215 5.53 10.25 10.89
CA GLY A 215 5.92 11.58 10.40
C GLY A 215 7.28 11.61 9.68
N ALA A 216 8.21 10.73 10.05
CA ALA A 216 9.52 10.64 9.41
C ALA A 216 9.50 9.78 8.12
N CYS A 217 8.43 9.02 7.89
CA CYS A 217 8.39 8.01 6.83
C CYS A 217 8.08 8.59 5.45
N GLY A 218 8.86 8.18 4.45
CA GLY A 218 8.69 8.55 3.05
C GLY A 218 7.34 8.12 2.47
N THR A 219 6.78 6.98 2.89
CA THR A 219 5.43 6.55 2.45
C THR A 219 4.36 7.55 2.90
N THR A 220 4.42 8.03 4.14
CA THR A 220 3.52 9.08 4.64
C THR A 220 3.65 10.35 3.81
N LYS A 221 4.88 10.78 3.53
CA LYS A 221 5.14 11.95 2.67
C LYS A 221 4.55 11.77 1.27
N ALA A 222 4.68 10.58 0.68
CA ALA A 222 4.12 10.28 -0.63
C ALA A 222 2.58 10.34 -0.62
N VAL A 223 1.94 9.74 0.39
CA VAL A 223 0.48 9.76 0.56
C VAL A 223 -0.04 11.18 0.78
N THR A 224 0.59 11.95 1.67
CA THR A 224 0.24 13.35 1.93
C THR A 224 0.43 14.23 0.70
N SER A 225 1.49 13.99 -0.10
CA SER A 225 1.76 14.74 -1.33
C SER A 225 0.78 14.46 -2.48
N THR A 226 0.00 13.38 -2.37
CA THR A 226 -0.98 12.98 -3.39
C THR A 226 -2.22 13.86 -3.27
N LYS A 227 -2.73 14.36 -4.41
CA LYS A 227 -3.88 15.28 -4.46
C LYS A 227 -5.21 14.52 -4.36
N TRP A 228 -5.62 14.13 -3.16
CA TRP A 228 -6.81 13.31 -2.93
C TRP A 228 -8.14 14.00 -3.26
N LYS A 229 -8.15 15.35 -3.30
CA LYS A 229 -9.32 16.14 -3.75
C LYS A 229 -9.80 15.76 -5.14
N SER A 230 -8.87 15.44 -6.04
CA SER A 230 -9.20 14.98 -7.40
C SER A 230 -9.89 13.62 -7.44
N TYR A 231 -9.84 12.86 -6.35
CA TYR A 231 -10.46 11.54 -6.20
C TYR A 231 -11.71 11.57 -5.30
N GLY A 232 -12.25 12.76 -5.01
CA GLY A 232 -13.49 12.91 -4.23
C GLY A 232 -13.30 12.88 -2.71
N MET A 233 -12.06 12.94 -2.22
CA MET A 233 -11.75 12.98 -0.79
C MET A 233 -11.46 14.41 -0.32
N GLN A 234 -11.80 14.74 0.92
CA GLN A 234 -11.39 16.02 1.51
C GLN A 234 -9.96 15.91 2.05
N GLN A 235 -9.19 17.00 1.99
CA GLN A 235 -7.80 17.01 2.48
C GLN A 235 -7.38 18.44 2.81
N SER A 236 -6.81 18.65 4.00
CA SER A 236 -6.10 19.88 4.36
C SER A 236 -4.63 19.78 3.94
N ASN A 237 -4.00 20.92 3.63
CA ASN A 237 -2.62 20.93 3.14
C ASN A 237 -1.68 20.27 4.16
N GLY A 238 -0.82 19.36 3.69
CA GLY A 238 0.17 18.68 4.54
C GLY A 238 -0.38 17.57 5.43
N ASN A 239 -1.67 17.22 5.33
CA ASN A 239 -2.28 16.14 6.10
C ASN A 239 -2.75 14.98 5.23
N LEU A 240 -3.04 13.84 5.87
CA LEU A 240 -3.74 12.73 5.24
C LEU A 240 -5.16 13.14 4.81
N PRO A 241 -5.73 12.49 3.78
CA PRO A 241 -7.12 12.73 3.40
C PRO A 241 -8.06 12.41 4.56
N LEU A 242 -9.14 13.16 4.66
CA LEU A 242 -10.21 13.00 5.64
C LEU A 242 -11.35 12.20 5.00
N GLY A 243 -11.83 11.18 5.71
CA GLY A 243 -12.90 10.31 5.25
C GLY A 243 -12.71 8.85 5.66
N PRO A 244 -13.71 8.00 5.34
CA PRO A 244 -13.72 6.58 5.69
C PRO A 244 -12.80 5.82 4.72
N LEU A 245 -11.49 6.03 4.84
CA LEU A 245 -10.48 5.50 3.93
C LEU A 245 -9.34 4.87 4.72
N THR A 246 -8.99 3.64 4.36
CA THR A 246 -7.73 3.02 4.75
C THR A 246 -6.83 2.90 3.52
N ILE A 247 -5.57 3.29 3.69
CA ILE A 247 -4.53 3.27 2.67
C ILE A 247 -3.44 2.32 3.16
N ALA A 248 -3.21 1.23 2.44
CA ALA A 248 -2.10 0.33 2.65
C ALA A 248 -1.03 0.59 1.58
N VAL A 249 0.22 0.80 2.01
CA VAL A 249 1.37 0.94 1.10
C VAL A 249 2.43 -0.06 1.50
N HIS A 250 2.79 -0.95 0.58
CA HIS A 250 3.83 -1.95 0.73
C HIS A 250 5.00 -1.68 -0.21
N ILE A 251 6.22 -1.75 0.33
CA ILE A 251 7.46 -1.80 -0.45
C ILE A 251 8.13 -3.15 -0.25
N ALA A 252 8.39 -3.86 -1.35
CA ALA A 252 9.23 -5.05 -1.38
C ALA A 252 10.59 -4.67 -1.98
N SER A 253 11.69 -4.92 -1.28
CA SER A 253 13.04 -4.62 -1.74
C SER A 253 14.07 -5.54 -1.07
N VAL A 254 15.16 -5.84 -1.77
CA VAL A 254 16.30 -6.59 -1.18
C VAL A 254 16.96 -5.84 -0.03
N TRP A 255 16.95 -4.52 -0.13
CA TRP A 255 17.41 -3.61 0.91
C TRP A 255 16.35 -2.51 1.01
N VAL A 256 15.73 -2.30 2.16
CA VAL A 256 14.77 -1.20 2.36
C VAL A 256 15.54 -0.07 3.01
N PRO A 257 15.47 1.17 2.47
CA PRO A 257 16.24 2.26 3.03
C PRO A 257 15.51 2.82 4.25
N PHE A 258 15.93 2.44 5.44
CA PHE A 258 15.38 2.97 6.68
C PHE A 258 16.09 4.27 7.11
N THR A 259 15.37 5.16 7.77
CA THR A 259 15.93 6.41 8.34
C THR A 259 16.74 6.17 9.60
N SER A 260 16.46 5.07 10.31
CA SER A 260 17.09 4.71 11.57
C SER A 260 17.30 3.19 11.65
N GLU A 261 18.17 2.76 12.56
CA GLU A 261 18.44 1.35 12.85
C GLU A 261 17.22 0.61 13.40
N SER A 262 16.25 1.34 13.96
CA SER A 262 14.98 0.80 14.45
C SER A 262 14.06 0.30 13.34
N LYS A 263 14.33 0.63 12.06
CA LYS A 263 13.57 0.17 10.88
C LYS A 263 12.08 0.54 10.85
N GLU A 264 11.71 1.65 11.48
CA GLU A 264 10.30 2.08 11.60
C GLU A 264 9.83 3.05 10.50
N ALA A 265 10.77 3.67 9.77
CA ALA A 265 10.46 4.66 8.75
C ALA A 265 11.38 4.52 7.53
N ILE A 266 10.77 4.59 6.35
CA ILE A 266 11.46 4.54 5.06
C ILE A 266 11.99 5.93 4.72
N ALA A 267 13.23 6.01 4.22
CA ALA A 267 13.90 7.25 3.84
C ALA A 267 13.30 7.89 2.58
N HIS A 268 13.56 9.19 2.40
CA HIS A 268 12.92 10.03 1.36
C HIS A 268 13.70 10.02 0.05
N TYR A 269 13.82 8.86 -0.59
CA TYR A 269 14.40 8.77 -1.93
C TYR A 269 13.39 9.16 -3.01
N GLU A 270 13.77 10.02 -3.96
CA GLU A 270 12.85 10.51 -4.99
C GLU A 270 12.27 9.39 -5.86
N ASP A 271 13.09 8.41 -6.24
CA ASP A 271 12.64 7.25 -7.03
C ASP A 271 11.52 6.48 -6.33
N ILE A 272 11.69 6.25 -5.02
CA ILE A 272 10.71 5.54 -4.18
C ILE A 272 9.45 6.39 -4.01
N LEU A 273 9.58 7.67 -3.68
CA LEU A 273 8.45 8.59 -3.50
C LEU A 273 7.63 8.73 -4.79
N LYS A 274 8.32 8.81 -5.94
CA LYS A 274 7.69 8.89 -7.25
C LYS A 274 6.90 7.62 -7.54
N GLU A 275 7.47 6.44 -7.34
CA GLU A 275 6.78 5.18 -7.62
C GLU A 275 5.58 4.96 -6.70
N ILE A 276 5.70 5.28 -5.40
CA ILE A 276 4.56 5.25 -4.47
C ILE A 276 3.45 6.19 -4.93
N ARG A 277 3.79 7.41 -5.36
CA ARG A 277 2.81 8.37 -5.86
C ARG A 277 2.09 7.84 -7.11
N LEU A 278 2.82 7.23 -8.05
CA LEU A 278 2.21 6.65 -9.25
C LEU A 278 1.24 5.51 -8.90
N ALA A 279 1.62 4.62 -7.98
CA ALA A 279 0.75 3.57 -7.48
C ALA A 279 -0.53 4.11 -6.82
N LEU A 280 -0.38 5.15 -5.96
CA LEU A 280 -1.52 5.83 -5.31
C LEU A 280 -2.43 6.52 -6.32
N GLN A 281 -1.88 7.12 -7.38
CA GLN A 281 -2.67 7.77 -8.44
C GLN A 281 -3.43 6.77 -9.30
N GLU A 282 -2.89 5.57 -9.49
CA GLU A 282 -3.56 4.47 -10.20
C GLU A 282 -4.76 3.97 -9.38
N ALA A 283 -4.54 3.61 -8.11
CA ALA A 283 -5.62 3.21 -7.21
C ALA A 283 -6.64 4.33 -6.94
N GLY A 284 -6.17 5.57 -6.82
CA GLY A 284 -6.99 6.76 -6.59
C GLY A 284 -7.94 7.07 -7.75
N ARG A 285 -7.55 6.77 -9.01
CA ARG A 285 -8.44 6.92 -10.17
C ARG A 285 -9.65 5.99 -10.10
N GLU A 286 -9.45 4.73 -9.72
CA GLU A 286 -10.57 3.79 -9.55
C GLU A 286 -11.45 4.16 -8.36
N LEU A 287 -10.85 4.56 -7.24
CA LEU A 287 -11.59 5.11 -6.10
C LEU A 287 -12.44 6.32 -6.50
N GLY A 288 -11.86 7.26 -7.24
CA GLY A 288 -12.56 8.46 -7.71
C GLY A 288 -13.79 8.14 -8.57
N LYS A 289 -13.71 7.12 -9.44
CA LYS A 289 -14.88 6.64 -10.22
C LYS A 289 -15.99 6.13 -9.31
N TYR A 290 -15.64 5.32 -8.30
CA TYR A 290 -16.60 4.78 -7.34
C TYR A 290 -17.27 5.89 -6.51
N VAL A 291 -16.47 6.78 -5.93
CA VAL A 291 -16.96 7.90 -5.10
C VAL A 291 -17.85 8.84 -5.92
N ALA A 292 -17.45 9.17 -7.15
CA ALA A 292 -18.26 10.01 -8.04
C ALA A 292 -19.61 9.35 -8.38
N LYS A 293 -19.61 8.04 -8.65
CA LYS A 293 -20.85 7.28 -8.90
C LYS A 293 -21.75 7.29 -7.66
N LYS A 294 -21.21 7.07 -6.47
CA LYS A 294 -21.98 7.09 -5.21
C LYS A 294 -22.54 8.46 -4.90
N GLN A 295 -21.76 9.53 -5.11
CA GLN A 295 -22.26 10.90 -4.96
C GLN A 295 -23.40 11.18 -5.95
N ARG A 296 -23.27 10.78 -7.22
CA ARG A 296 -24.35 10.94 -8.21
C ARG A 296 -25.64 10.24 -7.76
N VAL A 297 -25.54 8.99 -7.30
CA VAL A 297 -26.67 8.22 -6.77
C VAL A 297 -27.31 8.92 -5.56
N LYS A 298 -26.49 9.40 -4.60
CA LYS A 298 -27.00 10.13 -3.43
C LYS A 298 -27.75 11.40 -3.79
N HIS A 299 -27.24 12.16 -4.76
CA HIS A 299 -27.92 13.37 -5.25
C HIS A 299 -29.24 13.02 -5.95
N GLU A 300 -29.29 11.92 -6.69
CA GLU A 300 -30.49 11.45 -7.36
C GLU A 300 -31.57 11.00 -6.36
N ILE A 301 -31.18 10.23 -5.33
CA ILE A 301 -32.06 9.85 -4.21
C ILE A 301 -32.63 11.09 -3.53
N LYS A 302 -31.78 12.07 -3.21
CA LYS A 302 -32.20 13.31 -2.55
C LYS A 302 -33.22 14.08 -3.40
N LYS A 303 -32.96 14.21 -4.71
CA LYS A 303 -33.89 14.85 -5.66
C LYS A 303 -35.21 14.10 -5.75
N ARG A 304 -35.18 12.76 -5.88
CA ARG A 304 -36.37 11.91 -5.91
C ARG A 304 -37.21 12.07 -4.64
N SER A 305 -36.57 12.06 -3.47
CA SER A 305 -37.25 12.28 -2.19
C SER A 305 -37.89 13.67 -2.10
N TYR A 306 -37.21 14.73 -2.57
CA TYR A 306 -37.83 16.05 -2.62
C TYR A 306 -39.05 16.05 -3.53
N ILE A 307 -38.97 15.52 -4.75
CA ILE A 307 -40.11 15.48 -5.68
C ILE A 307 -41.27 14.70 -5.08
N GLN A 308 -41.03 13.52 -4.50
CA GLN A 308 -42.06 12.72 -3.84
C GLN A 308 -42.78 13.49 -2.73
N LYS A 309 -42.07 14.33 -1.95
CA LYS A 309 -42.71 15.18 -0.93
C LYS A 309 -43.63 16.26 -1.53
N TYR A 310 -43.40 16.68 -2.77
CA TYR A 310 -44.21 17.70 -3.45
C TYR A 310 -45.34 17.11 -4.31
N ILE A 311 -45.27 15.82 -4.70
CA ILE A 311 -46.29 15.17 -5.54
C ILE A 311 -47.72 15.34 -4.98
N PRO A 312 -47.99 15.09 -3.69
CA PRO A 312 -49.35 15.22 -3.16
C PRO A 312 -49.90 16.65 -3.26
N LYS A 313 -49.07 17.64 -2.91
CA LYS A 313 -49.45 19.06 -3.00
C LYS A 313 -49.68 19.51 -4.44
N LEU A 314 -48.89 19.00 -5.38
CA LEU A 314 -49.08 19.25 -6.81
C LEU A 314 -50.40 18.63 -7.29
N ALA A 315 -50.70 17.39 -6.90
CA ALA A 315 -51.94 16.73 -7.27
C ALA A 315 -53.18 17.48 -6.73
N GLU A 316 -53.17 17.89 -5.47
CA GLU A 316 -54.24 18.70 -4.85
C GLU A 316 -54.44 20.05 -5.55
N ALA A 317 -53.35 20.78 -5.81
CA ALA A 317 -53.40 22.08 -6.49
C ALA A 317 -53.94 21.94 -7.93
N THR A 318 -53.49 20.91 -8.65
CA THR A 318 -53.93 20.65 -10.03
C THR A 318 -55.41 20.24 -10.07
N ALA A 319 -55.84 19.42 -9.12
CA ALA A 319 -57.26 19.03 -8.98
C ALA A 319 -58.15 20.22 -8.63
N THR A 320 -57.67 21.15 -7.80
CA THR A 320 -58.38 22.40 -7.47
C THR A 320 -58.57 23.28 -8.71
N ILE A 321 -57.52 23.45 -9.52
CA ILE A 321 -57.58 24.26 -10.75
C ILE A 321 -58.53 23.63 -11.77
N LEU A 322 -58.49 22.31 -11.93
CA LEU A 322 -59.32 21.58 -12.90
C LEU A 322 -60.73 21.24 -12.37
N LYS A 323 -61.06 21.61 -11.12
CA LYS A 323 -62.32 21.29 -10.43
C LYS A 323 -62.64 19.79 -10.42
N LEU A 324 -61.63 18.96 -10.17
CA LEU A 324 -61.73 17.51 -10.15
C LEU A 324 -62.14 16.98 -8.77
N GLY A 325 -62.70 15.76 -8.73
CA GLY A 325 -63.14 15.10 -7.51
C GLY A 325 -61.98 14.55 -6.68
N LYS A 326 -62.25 14.13 -5.44
CA LYS A 326 -61.21 13.53 -4.57
C LYS A 326 -60.60 12.24 -5.14
N GLU A 327 -61.38 11.48 -5.91
CA GLU A 327 -60.91 10.24 -6.58
C GLU A 327 -59.87 10.53 -7.67
N ASP A 328 -60.01 11.67 -8.36
CA ASP A 328 -59.08 12.09 -9.42
C ASP A 328 -57.72 12.53 -8.87
N VAL A 329 -57.66 13.03 -7.62
CA VAL A 329 -56.39 13.40 -6.95
C VAL A 329 -55.49 12.18 -6.83
N ALA A 330 -56.03 11.05 -6.36
CA ALA A 330 -55.28 9.81 -6.21
C ALA A 330 -54.79 9.26 -7.57
N ILE A 331 -55.60 9.39 -8.63
CA ILE A 331 -55.21 9.00 -9.99
C ILE A 331 -54.07 9.91 -10.49
N MET A 332 -54.11 11.20 -10.18
CA MET A 332 -53.08 12.16 -10.57
C MET A 332 -51.76 11.95 -9.82
N GLU A 333 -51.80 11.64 -8.52
CA GLU A 333 -50.62 11.22 -7.76
C GLU A 333 -49.95 10.00 -8.40
N ALA A 334 -50.73 8.95 -8.67
CA ALA A 334 -50.21 7.73 -9.30
C ALA A 334 -49.62 7.99 -10.70
N LYS A 335 -50.20 8.92 -11.47
CA LYS A 335 -49.64 9.34 -12.77
C LYS A 335 -48.33 10.11 -12.60
N LEU A 336 -48.24 11.04 -11.65
CA LEU A 336 -47.03 11.81 -11.36
C LEU A 336 -45.90 10.92 -10.85
N GLU A 337 -46.20 9.90 -10.04
CA GLU A 337 -45.24 8.90 -9.61
C GLU A 337 -44.74 8.05 -10.78
N LYS A 338 -45.63 7.56 -11.65
CA LYS A 338 -45.22 6.83 -12.87
C LYS A 338 -44.37 7.69 -13.81
N MET A 339 -44.68 8.99 -13.94
CA MET A 339 -43.87 9.93 -14.72
C MET A 339 -42.48 10.12 -14.11
N LEU A 340 -42.39 10.22 -12.79
CA LEU A 340 -41.12 10.31 -12.06
C LEU A 340 -40.24 9.09 -12.33
N GLU A 341 -40.82 7.89 -12.28
CA GLU A 341 -40.09 6.64 -12.55
C GLU A 341 -39.66 6.51 -14.00
N LYS A 342 -40.52 6.90 -14.95
CA LYS A 342 -40.21 6.84 -16.40
C LYS A 342 -39.08 7.79 -16.79
N GLN A 343 -39.02 8.99 -16.19
CA GLN A 343 -37.97 9.96 -16.52
C GLN A 343 -36.63 9.70 -15.80
N ARG A 344 -36.65 9.15 -14.58
CA ARG A 344 -35.44 9.01 -13.75
C ARG A 344 -34.92 7.57 -13.63
N GLY A 345 -35.67 6.58 -14.09
CA GLY A 345 -35.26 5.17 -14.07
C GLY A 345 -35.38 4.49 -12.71
N LYS A 346 -34.84 3.26 -12.61
CA LYS A 346 -34.81 2.48 -11.36
C LYS A 346 -33.74 3.00 -10.41
N LEU A 347 -34.02 2.91 -9.11
CA LEU A 347 -33.08 3.24 -8.04
C LEU A 347 -31.93 2.21 -8.00
N ASP A 348 -30.71 2.65 -8.31
CA ASP A 348 -29.51 1.93 -7.91
C ASP A 348 -29.23 2.28 -6.43
N THR A 349 -29.61 1.41 -5.50
CA THR A 349 -29.26 1.60 -4.08
C THR A 349 -27.82 1.14 -3.84
N MET A 350 -26.89 2.11 -3.83
CA MET A 350 -25.51 1.91 -3.36
C MET A 350 -25.41 2.02 -1.83
N GLU A 351 -26.34 1.38 -1.14
CA GLU A 351 -26.31 1.30 0.33
C GLU A 351 -25.31 0.24 0.76
N PHE A 352 -24.55 0.56 1.81
CA PHE A 352 -23.63 -0.37 2.41
C PHE A 352 -24.42 -1.48 3.09
N ASP A 353 -24.11 -2.71 2.73
CA ASP A 353 -24.63 -3.89 3.39
C ASP A 353 -23.44 -4.60 4.03
N PRO A 354 -23.33 -4.56 5.37
CA PRO A 354 -22.22 -5.19 6.10
C PRO A 354 -22.07 -6.68 5.80
N SER A 355 -23.15 -7.35 5.39
CA SER A 355 -23.21 -8.79 5.12
C SER A 355 -22.62 -9.18 3.76
N LYS A 356 -22.39 -8.21 2.86
CA LYS A 356 -21.83 -8.48 1.53
C LYS A 356 -20.36 -8.86 1.57
N ASN A 357 -19.62 -8.43 2.58
CA ASN A 357 -18.26 -8.86 2.77
C ASN A 357 -18.22 -10.17 3.57
N VAL A 358 -18.38 -11.28 2.88
CA VAL A 358 -18.33 -12.63 3.46
C VAL A 358 -16.95 -12.95 4.05
N GLU A 359 -15.90 -12.24 3.59
CA GLU A 359 -14.52 -12.44 4.07
C GLU A 359 -14.23 -11.65 5.36
N PHE A 360 -15.09 -10.71 5.77
CA PHE A 360 -14.87 -9.87 6.95
C PHE A 360 -15.06 -10.63 8.26
N ASP A 361 -14.12 -10.44 9.19
CA ASP A 361 -14.21 -10.98 10.54
C ASP A 361 -14.47 -9.87 11.59
N ALA A 362 -15.69 -9.85 12.11
CA ALA A 362 -16.15 -8.84 13.06
C ALA A 362 -15.41 -8.91 14.42
N GLU A 363 -14.90 -10.07 14.82
CA GLU A 363 -14.15 -10.22 16.07
C GLU A 363 -12.75 -9.64 15.93
N HIS A 364 -12.10 -9.84 14.78
CA HIS A 364 -10.80 -9.22 14.49
C HIS A 364 -10.86 -7.69 14.38
N ALA A 365 -11.99 -7.15 13.94
CA ALA A 365 -12.19 -5.70 13.82
C ALA A 365 -12.18 -4.95 15.17
N LYS A 366 -12.46 -5.65 16.29
CA LYS A 366 -12.48 -5.09 17.65
C LYS A 366 -11.11 -5.07 18.32
N ILE A 367 -10.16 -5.87 17.83
CA ILE A 367 -8.80 -5.99 18.37
C ILE A 367 -8.09 -4.62 18.34
N GLY A 368 -7.49 -4.22 19.47
CA GLY A 368 -6.72 -2.98 19.61
C GLY A 368 -7.54 -1.70 19.82
N LYS A 369 -8.89 -1.75 19.73
CA LYS A 369 -9.75 -0.61 20.10
C LYS A 369 -9.91 -0.56 21.62
N LYS A 370 -9.74 0.62 22.21
CA LYS A 370 -10.17 0.87 23.59
C LYS A 370 -11.70 0.87 23.60
N GLU A 371 -12.31 0.13 24.53
CA GLU A 371 -13.62 0.52 25.06
C GLU A 371 -13.51 1.92 25.69
#